data_AF-A0A269YP66-F1
#
_entry.id   AF-A0A269YP66-F1
#
_cell.length_a   1.000
_cell.length_b   1.000
_cell.length_c   1.000
_cell.angle_alpha   90.00
_cell.angle_beta   90.00
_cell.angle_gamma   90.00
#
_symmetry.space_group_name_H-M   'P 1'
#
loop_
_entity.id
_entity.type
_entity.pdbx_description
1 polymer ?
#
loop_
_entity_poly.entity_id
_entity_poly.type
_entity_poly.pdbx_seq_one_letter_code
_entity_poly.pdbx_strand_id
1 'polypeptide(L)'
;MREFILSFLETQPNHVNLKTVQTLIDYGKNNYYRAPKILNELAKMDQKHEQVLTTTFDVDFVDGVKLFDNHATKWLTEKGSAYLQELKHQQSTADKIDLPHEDAVSEATQFDGYLSQLTSVKNSLKSQSEKVTLQEFALELRHLLADTKKLDKGALNKFKPFVDRNWNELSTPMTPILVELSRRFLIESKH
;
A
#
# COMPACT_ATOMS: atom_id res chain seq x y z
N MET A 1 6.42 -8.32 1.98
CA MET A 1 5.22 -8.68 2.77
C MET A 1 5.27 -8.16 4.20
N ARG A 2 6.24 -8.55 5.05
CA ARG A 2 6.32 -8.04 6.43
C ARG A 2 6.39 -6.52 6.48
N GLU A 3 7.24 -5.93 5.65
CA GLU A 3 7.32 -4.48 5.51
C GLU A 3 5.98 -3.83 5.11
N PHE A 4 5.23 -4.44 4.19
CA PHE A 4 3.89 -3.99 3.79
C PHE A 4 2.92 -4.01 4.99
N ILE A 5 2.89 -5.12 5.72
CA ILE A 5 2.04 -5.28 6.92
C ILE A 5 2.41 -4.22 7.97
N LEU A 6 3.70 -4.12 8.30
CA LEU A 6 4.18 -3.23 9.36
C LEU A 6 4.05 -1.75 8.98
N SER A 7 4.31 -1.39 7.71
CA SER A 7 4.09 -0.02 7.20
C SER A 7 2.62 0.36 7.25
N PHE A 8 1.72 -0.55 6.89
CA PHE A 8 0.28 -0.29 7.00
C PHE A 8 -0.12 -0.06 8.47
N LEU A 9 0.29 -0.95 9.38
CA LEU A 9 -0.04 -0.85 10.80
C LEU A 9 0.58 0.38 11.49
N GLU A 10 1.75 0.85 11.04
CA GLU A 10 2.37 2.10 11.49
C GLU A 10 1.48 3.32 11.20
N THR A 11 0.71 3.29 10.10
CA THR A 11 -0.21 4.39 9.73
C THR A 11 -1.52 4.42 10.52
N GLN A 12 -1.77 3.43 11.37
CA GLN A 12 -3.05 3.26 12.08
C GLN A 12 -2.89 3.41 13.60
N PRO A 13 -2.38 4.55 14.11
CA PRO A 13 -2.22 4.76 15.55
C PRO A 13 -3.58 4.76 16.25
N ASN A 14 -3.65 4.24 17.47
CA ASN A 14 -4.87 4.15 18.30
C ASN A 14 -6.01 3.31 17.69
N HIS A 15 -5.78 2.64 16.57
CA HIS A 15 -6.75 1.78 15.90
C HIS A 15 -6.29 0.31 15.94
N VAL A 16 -5.93 -0.15 17.14
CA VAL A 16 -5.56 -1.56 17.39
C VAL A 16 -6.83 -2.40 17.56
N ASN A 17 -7.45 -2.76 16.45
CA ASN A 17 -8.73 -3.47 16.44
C ASN A 17 -8.90 -4.35 15.20
N LEU A 18 -9.94 -5.20 15.20
CA LEU A 18 -10.26 -6.12 14.12
C LEU A 18 -10.50 -5.44 12.77
N LYS A 19 -11.11 -4.26 12.79
CA LYS A 19 -11.43 -3.51 11.56
C LYS A 19 -10.14 -3.12 10.81
N THR A 20 -9.10 -2.73 11.53
CA THR A 20 -7.78 -2.43 10.93
C THR A 20 -7.16 -3.66 10.28
N VAL A 21 -7.32 -4.86 10.86
CA VAL A 21 -6.81 -6.10 10.26
C VAL A 21 -7.63 -6.55 9.05
N GLN A 22 -8.94 -6.40 9.08
CA GLN A 22 -9.79 -6.62 7.90
C GLN A 22 -9.38 -5.68 6.77
N THR A 23 -9.16 -4.41 7.11
CA THR A 23 -8.68 -3.41 6.15
C THR A 23 -7.32 -3.83 5.59
N LEU A 24 -6.36 -4.23 6.43
CA LEU A 24 -5.06 -4.75 6.00
C LEU A 24 -5.20 -5.97 5.05
N ILE A 25 -6.09 -6.91 5.35
CA ILE A 25 -6.35 -8.07 4.48
C ILE A 25 -6.88 -7.62 3.13
N ASP A 26 -7.81 -6.67 3.11
CA ASP A 26 -8.37 -6.12 1.88
C ASP A 26 -7.31 -5.34 1.07
N TYR A 27 -6.43 -4.58 1.74
CA TYR A 27 -5.26 -3.97 1.10
C TYR A 27 -4.25 -5.02 0.61
N GLY A 28 -4.09 -6.13 1.31
CA GLY A 28 -3.17 -7.19 0.95
C GLY A 28 -3.64 -7.99 -0.27
N LYS A 29 -4.96 -8.19 -0.44
CA LYS A 29 -5.54 -8.76 -1.68
C LYS A 29 -5.09 -7.97 -2.91
N ASN A 30 -5.00 -6.65 -2.78
CA ASN A 30 -4.54 -5.74 -3.84
C ASN A 30 -3.03 -5.82 -4.12
N ASN A 31 -2.26 -6.50 -3.27
CA ASN A 31 -0.82 -6.73 -3.40
C ASN A 31 -0.50 -8.24 -3.63
N TYR A 32 -1.47 -9.01 -4.15
CA TYR A 32 -1.39 -10.46 -4.35
C TYR A 32 -1.11 -11.27 -3.07
N TYR A 33 -1.39 -10.69 -1.91
CA TYR A 33 -1.25 -11.35 -0.62
C TYR A 33 -2.58 -11.95 -0.19
N ARG A 34 -2.63 -13.29 -0.14
CA ARG A 34 -3.83 -14.00 0.33
C ARG A 34 -4.02 -13.77 1.83
N ALA A 35 -5.28 -13.64 2.26
CA ALA A 35 -5.64 -13.45 3.67
C ALA A 35 -4.93 -14.45 4.62
N PRO A 36 -4.89 -15.77 4.34
CA PRO A 36 -4.20 -16.73 5.22
C PRO A 36 -2.71 -16.43 5.37
N LYS A 37 -2.06 -15.90 4.33
CA LYS A 37 -0.63 -15.57 4.35
C LYS A 37 -0.37 -14.33 5.19
N ILE A 38 -1.24 -13.32 5.11
CA ILE A 38 -1.17 -12.12 5.95
C ILE A 38 -1.41 -12.48 7.42
N LEU A 39 -2.43 -13.28 7.70
CA LEU A 39 -2.76 -13.71 9.05
C LEU A 39 -1.66 -14.57 9.69
N ASN A 40 -1.06 -15.46 8.91
CA ASN A 40 0.09 -16.25 9.36
C ASN A 40 1.29 -15.35 9.72
N GLU A 41 1.58 -14.33 8.90
CA GLU A 41 2.66 -13.38 9.23
C GLU A 41 2.33 -12.50 10.44
N LEU A 42 1.07 -12.08 10.61
CA LEU A 42 0.63 -11.37 11.82
C LEU A 42 0.81 -12.22 13.08
N ALA A 43 0.46 -13.51 13.02
CA ALA A 43 0.62 -14.44 14.14
C ALA A 43 2.09 -14.67 14.51
N LYS A 44 2.98 -14.80 13.52
CA LYS A 44 4.43 -14.90 13.77
C LYS A 44 5.00 -13.62 14.39
N MET A 45 4.53 -12.46 13.95
CA MET A 45 5.02 -11.16 14.42
C MET A 45 4.42 -10.73 15.76
N ASP A 46 3.50 -11.49 16.32
CA ASP A 46 2.72 -11.13 17.50
C ASP A 46 3.56 -11.04 18.80
N GLN A 47 2.90 -10.67 19.90
CA GLN A 47 3.53 -10.50 21.20
C GLN A 47 4.04 -11.81 21.83
N LYS A 48 3.49 -12.98 21.47
CA LYS A 48 3.93 -14.28 22.00
C LYS A 48 5.12 -14.85 21.25
N HIS A 49 5.32 -14.45 20.01
CA HIS A 49 6.33 -15.02 19.11
C HIS A 49 7.50 -14.06 18.90
N GLU A 50 7.48 -13.25 17.84
CA GLU A 50 8.61 -12.37 17.49
C GLU A 50 8.60 -11.04 18.25
N GLN A 51 7.52 -10.70 18.96
CA GLN A 51 7.37 -9.46 19.74
C GLN A 51 7.54 -8.19 18.90
N VAL A 52 7.20 -8.25 17.61
CA VAL A 52 7.20 -7.13 16.68
C VAL A 52 5.93 -6.32 16.84
N LEU A 53 4.81 -7.00 17.06
CA LEU A 53 3.51 -6.41 17.31
C LEU A 53 3.18 -6.43 18.81
N THR A 54 2.40 -5.45 19.23
CA THR A 54 1.88 -5.38 20.60
C THR A 54 0.78 -6.39 20.84
N THR A 55 0.05 -6.81 19.81
CA THR A 55 -1.10 -7.71 19.92
C THR A 55 -0.71 -9.17 19.87
N THR A 56 -1.57 -10.05 20.39
CA THR A 56 -1.49 -11.50 20.22
C THR A 56 -2.59 -11.96 19.26
N PHE A 57 -2.28 -12.85 18.34
CA PHE A 57 -3.25 -13.37 17.37
C PHE A 57 -3.58 -14.83 17.66
N ASP A 58 -4.88 -15.15 17.78
CA ASP A 58 -5.37 -16.54 17.71
C ASP A 58 -6.10 -16.69 16.37
N VAL A 59 -5.50 -17.45 15.46
CA VAL A 59 -6.00 -17.61 14.10
C VAL A 59 -6.76 -18.93 14.03
N ASP A 60 -8.08 -18.87 14.24
CA ASP A 60 -8.97 -20.00 13.96
C ASP A 60 -9.45 -19.90 12.50
N PHE A 61 -9.08 -20.89 11.68
CA PHE A 61 -9.28 -20.86 10.23
C PHE A 61 -10.76 -20.98 9.81
N VAL A 62 -11.66 -21.26 10.75
CA VAL A 62 -13.09 -21.51 10.50
C VAL A 62 -13.95 -20.24 10.66
N ASP A 63 -13.59 -19.30 11.54
CA ASP A 63 -14.45 -18.15 11.91
C ASP A 63 -13.76 -16.77 11.89
N GLY A 64 -12.54 -16.70 11.36
CA GLY A 64 -11.79 -15.45 11.28
C GLY A 64 -11.08 -15.09 12.57
N VAL A 65 -10.15 -14.13 12.46
CA VAL A 65 -9.25 -13.74 13.55
C VAL A 65 -10.05 -13.04 14.65
N LYS A 66 -10.10 -13.65 15.83
CA LYS A 66 -10.50 -12.95 17.06
C LYS A 66 -9.33 -12.05 17.43
N LEU A 67 -9.52 -10.72 17.34
CA LEU A 67 -8.50 -9.81 17.82
C LEU A 67 -8.57 -9.78 19.35
N PHE A 68 -7.49 -10.18 20.01
CA PHE A 68 -7.38 -10.13 21.47
C PHE A 68 -6.91 -8.73 21.85
N ASP A 69 -7.81 -8.00 22.52
CA ASP A 69 -7.58 -6.67 23.05
C ASP A 69 -6.57 -6.77 24.21
N ASN A 70 -5.40 -6.14 24.06
CA ASN A 70 -4.43 -5.97 25.15
C ASN A 70 -4.32 -4.51 25.61
N HIS A 71 -5.29 -3.67 25.24
CA HIS A 71 -5.33 -2.22 25.50
C HIS A 71 -4.13 -1.44 24.91
N ALA A 72 -3.40 -2.00 23.94
CA ALA A 72 -2.33 -1.27 23.28
C ALA A 72 -2.87 -0.12 22.43
N THR A 73 -2.23 1.04 22.56
CA THR A 73 -2.52 2.24 21.77
C THR A 73 -1.79 2.26 20.42
N LYS A 74 -0.86 1.32 20.21
CA LYS A 74 -0.04 1.22 19.00
C LYS A 74 0.14 -0.24 18.58
N TRP A 75 0.23 -0.49 17.28
CA TRP A 75 0.43 -1.82 16.72
C TRP A 75 1.86 -2.35 16.90
N LEU A 76 2.86 -1.47 16.76
CA LEU A 76 4.27 -1.82 16.78
C LEU A 76 4.83 -1.67 18.19
N THR A 77 5.62 -2.65 18.63
CA THR A 77 6.53 -2.49 19.77
C THR A 77 7.72 -1.62 19.35
N GLU A 78 8.56 -1.20 20.29
CA GLU A 78 9.83 -0.52 19.94
C GLU A 78 10.70 -1.38 19.03
N LYS A 79 10.74 -2.69 19.30
CA LYS A 79 11.39 -3.68 18.45
C LYS A 79 10.76 -3.72 17.05
N GLY A 80 9.44 -3.68 16.94
CA GLY A 80 8.76 -3.66 15.65
C GLY A 80 9.00 -2.39 14.84
N SER A 81 9.05 -1.23 15.49
CA SER A 81 9.42 0.04 14.84
C SER A 81 10.86 -0.01 14.33
N ALA A 82 11.82 -0.51 15.13
CA ALA A 82 13.20 -0.67 14.70
C ALA A 82 13.34 -1.65 13.52
N TYR A 83 12.66 -2.80 13.60
CA TYR A 83 12.63 -3.80 12.54
C TYR A 83 12.04 -3.25 11.23
N LEU A 84 10.99 -2.42 11.31
CA LEU A 84 10.44 -1.75 10.14
C LEU A 84 11.42 -0.76 9.51
N GLN A 85 12.18 -0.01 10.33
CA GLN A 85 13.22 0.89 9.82
C GLN A 85 14.35 0.11 9.12
N GLU A 86 14.76 -1.03 9.68
CA GLU A 86 15.73 -1.92 9.04
C GLU A 86 15.23 -2.46 7.69
N LEU A 87 13.98 -2.91 7.61
CA LEU A 87 13.37 -3.37 6.36
C LEU A 87 13.33 -2.27 5.29
N LYS A 88 12.91 -1.05 5.67
CA LYS A 88 12.90 0.12 4.77
C LYS A 88 14.31 0.51 4.32
N HIS A 89 15.30 0.39 5.20
CA HIS A 89 16.69 0.66 4.86
C HIS A 89 17.24 -0.41 3.91
N GLN A 90 16.98 -1.69 4.16
CA GLN A 90 17.37 -2.80 3.29
C GLN A 90 16.76 -2.67 1.89
N GLN A 91 15.48 -2.29 1.79
CA GLN A 91 14.84 -2.02 0.51
C GLN A 91 15.48 -0.82 -0.21
N SER A 92 15.75 0.27 0.53
CA SER A 92 16.44 1.45 -0.02
C SER A 92 17.89 1.17 -0.43
N THR A 93 18.51 0.13 0.12
CA THR A 93 19.89 -0.29 -0.22
C THR A 93 19.86 -1.26 -1.40
N ALA A 94 18.85 -2.12 -1.50
CA ALA A 94 18.58 -2.97 -2.66
C ALA A 94 18.24 -2.13 -3.91
N ASP A 95 17.53 -1.02 -3.77
CA ASP A 95 17.25 -0.06 -4.86
C ASP A 95 18.49 0.73 -5.31
N LYS A 96 19.62 0.62 -4.60
CA LYS A 96 20.89 1.31 -4.91
C LYS A 96 21.98 0.39 -5.49
N ILE A 97 21.68 -0.87 -5.73
CA ILE A 97 22.66 -1.84 -6.24
C ILE A 97 22.26 -2.26 -7.65
N ASP A 98 23.14 -1.89 -8.57
CA ASP A 98 23.39 -2.37 -9.94
C ASP A 98 22.36 -3.34 -10.52
N LEU A 99 21.70 -2.93 -11.61
CA LEU A 99 20.79 -3.75 -12.41
C LEU A 99 21.53 -4.95 -13.05
N PRO A 100 21.13 -6.20 -12.75
CA PRO A 100 21.29 -7.29 -13.70
C PRO A 100 19.95 -7.56 -14.39
N HIS A 101 19.99 -7.60 -15.71
CA HIS A 101 18.98 -8.22 -16.56
C HIS A 101 18.81 -9.71 -16.20
N GLU A 102 17.56 -10.20 -16.32
CA GLU A 102 17.12 -11.62 -16.34
C GLU A 102 17.34 -12.39 -15.02
N ASP A 103 16.41 -13.11 -14.39
CA ASP A 103 15.09 -13.66 -14.73
C ASP A 103 14.23 -13.69 -13.46
N ALA A 104 13.13 -12.93 -13.43
CA ALA A 104 12.00 -13.20 -12.55
C ALA A 104 10.76 -12.55 -13.15
N VAL A 105 10.14 -13.25 -14.08
CA VAL A 105 8.80 -12.92 -14.57
C VAL A 105 7.84 -13.00 -13.39
N SER A 106 7.53 -11.84 -12.81
CA SER A 106 6.39 -11.63 -11.93
C SER A 106 5.71 -10.35 -12.40
N GLU A 107 4.89 -10.52 -13.45
CA GLU A 107 3.85 -9.61 -13.95
C GLU A 107 4.03 -8.12 -13.64
N ALA A 108 5.02 -7.50 -14.28
CA ALA A 108 5.01 -6.05 -14.45
C ALA A 108 3.83 -5.69 -15.36
N THR A 109 2.87 -4.93 -14.82
CA THR A 109 1.78 -4.40 -15.64
C THR A 109 2.33 -3.32 -16.57
N GLN A 110 1.85 -3.25 -17.82
CA GLN A 110 2.27 -2.26 -18.85
C GLN A 110 2.18 -0.78 -18.41
N PHE A 111 1.53 -0.50 -17.27
CA PHE A 111 1.30 0.83 -16.72
C PHE A 111 2.22 1.21 -15.56
N ASP A 112 3.07 0.29 -15.08
CA ASP A 112 3.97 0.53 -13.96
C ASP A 112 5.01 1.62 -14.27
N GLY A 113 5.36 1.80 -15.54
CA GLY A 113 6.22 2.90 -15.99
C GLY A 113 5.61 4.29 -15.75
N TYR A 114 4.32 4.48 -16.03
CA TYR A 114 3.64 5.76 -15.82
C TYR A 114 3.46 6.09 -14.34
N LEU A 115 3.15 5.08 -13.53
CA LEU A 115 3.00 5.23 -12.09
C LEU A 115 4.35 5.45 -11.39
N SER A 116 5.42 4.85 -11.90
CA SER A 116 6.80 5.13 -11.45
C SER A 116 7.16 6.60 -11.69
N GLN A 117 6.83 7.16 -12.86
CA GLN A 117 7.04 8.58 -13.14
C GLN A 117 6.23 9.47 -12.18
N LEU A 118 4.97 9.14 -11.91
CA LEU A 118 4.15 9.88 -10.94
C LEU A 118 4.73 9.84 -9.52
N THR A 119 5.17 8.67 -9.07
CA THR A 119 5.73 8.51 -7.72
C THR A 119 7.12 9.12 -7.56
N SER A 120 7.87 9.32 -8.65
CA SER A 120 9.18 10.01 -8.64
C SER A 120 9.09 11.47 -8.15
N VAL A 121 7.90 12.09 -8.29
CA VAL A 121 7.59 13.44 -7.81
C VAL A 121 7.60 13.53 -6.28
N LYS A 122 7.62 12.40 -5.57
CA LYS A 122 7.67 12.34 -4.10
C LYS A 122 8.76 13.23 -3.48
N ASN A 123 9.89 13.42 -4.17
CA ASN A 123 11.00 14.23 -3.67
C ASN A 123 10.80 15.75 -3.82
N SER A 124 9.90 16.20 -4.70
CA SER A 124 9.56 17.62 -4.84
C SER A 124 8.46 18.07 -3.87
N LEU A 125 7.74 17.12 -3.25
CA LEU A 125 6.68 17.41 -2.28
C LEU A 125 7.26 17.84 -0.92
N LYS A 126 6.76 18.96 -0.40
CA LYS A 126 7.32 19.64 0.78
C LYS A 126 6.98 18.94 2.09
N SER A 127 5.80 18.32 2.19
CA SER A 127 5.33 17.70 3.43
C SER A 127 5.26 16.16 3.34
N GLN A 128 5.48 15.50 4.47
CA GLN A 128 5.35 14.05 4.56
C GLN A 128 3.91 13.59 4.28
N SER A 129 2.90 14.40 4.65
CA SER A 129 1.49 14.14 4.35
C SER A 129 1.21 14.14 2.84
N GLU A 130 1.83 15.03 2.07
CA GLU A 130 1.73 15.03 0.60
C GLU A 130 2.34 13.79 -0.02
N LYS A 131 3.48 13.34 0.51
CA LYS A 131 4.16 12.13 0.02
C LYS A 131 3.31 10.89 0.22
N VAL A 132 2.59 10.80 1.35
CA VAL A 132 1.62 9.72 1.60
C VAL A 132 0.41 9.85 0.66
N THR A 133 -0.11 11.07 0.50
CA THR A 133 -1.25 11.32 -0.40
C THR A 133 -0.91 10.98 -1.85
N LEU A 134 0.33 11.23 -2.30
CA LEU A 134 0.82 10.81 -3.62
C LEU A 134 0.82 9.29 -3.79
N GLN A 135 1.22 8.56 -2.74
CA GLN A 135 1.25 7.09 -2.78
C GLN A 135 -0.17 6.51 -2.83
N GLU A 136 -1.09 7.04 -2.02
CA GLU A 136 -2.51 6.67 -2.07
C GLU A 136 -3.14 6.99 -3.44
N PHE A 137 -2.80 8.16 -3.98
CA PHE A 137 -3.29 8.58 -5.28
C PHE A 137 -2.77 7.70 -6.43
N ALA A 138 -1.48 7.40 -6.45
CA ALA A 138 -0.88 6.51 -7.45
C ALA A 138 -1.46 5.09 -7.38
N LEU A 139 -1.76 4.61 -6.17
CA LEU A 139 -2.39 3.30 -5.97
C LEU A 139 -3.81 3.27 -6.56
N GLU A 140 -4.62 4.30 -6.35
CA GLU A 140 -5.98 4.40 -6.90
C GLU A 140 -5.97 4.52 -8.43
N LEU A 141 -4.99 5.22 -9.00
CA LEU A 141 -4.77 5.26 -10.45
C LEU A 141 -4.37 3.89 -11.01
N ARG A 142 -3.53 3.12 -10.29
CA ARG A 142 -3.19 1.75 -10.66
C ARG A 142 -4.45 0.87 -10.72
N HIS A 143 -5.33 1.01 -9.74
CA HIS A 143 -6.59 0.26 -9.71
C HIS A 143 -7.48 0.55 -10.90
N LEU A 144 -7.59 1.82 -11.31
CA LEU A 144 -8.32 2.22 -12.51
C LEU A 144 -7.71 1.63 -13.79
N LEU A 145 -6.39 1.70 -13.92
CA LEU A 145 -5.68 1.23 -15.10
C LEU A 145 -5.68 -0.30 -15.24
N ALA A 146 -5.72 -1.02 -14.12
CA ALA A 146 -5.74 -2.48 -14.08
C ALA A 146 -7.15 -3.09 -14.12
N ASP A 147 -8.21 -2.27 -14.16
CA ASP A 147 -9.63 -2.67 -14.20
C ASP A 147 -10.06 -3.60 -13.04
N THR A 148 -9.32 -3.54 -11.93
CA THR A 148 -9.53 -4.40 -10.75
C THR A 148 -10.71 -3.92 -9.88
N LYS A 149 -11.27 -2.74 -10.18
CA LYS A 149 -12.46 -2.16 -9.54
C LYS A 149 -13.25 -1.32 -10.54
N LYS A 150 -14.59 -1.52 -10.59
CA LYS A 150 -15.52 -0.44 -10.96
C LYS A 150 -15.43 0.62 -9.86
N LEU A 151 -14.56 1.60 -10.04
CA LEU A 151 -14.43 2.69 -9.08
C LEU A 151 -15.71 3.52 -9.07
N ASP A 152 -16.27 3.68 -7.88
CA ASP A 152 -17.45 4.53 -7.67
C ASP A 152 -17.18 5.92 -8.25
N LYS A 153 -18.18 6.44 -8.99
CA LYS A 153 -18.08 7.79 -9.57
C LYS A 153 -17.68 8.79 -8.48
N GLY A 154 -16.52 9.42 -8.67
CA GLY A 154 -15.98 10.41 -7.74
C GLY A 154 -14.99 9.89 -6.69
N ALA A 155 -14.54 8.63 -6.75
CA ALA A 155 -13.52 8.10 -5.83
C ALA A 155 -12.19 8.86 -5.88
N LEU A 156 -11.83 9.46 -7.03
CA LEU A 156 -10.67 10.34 -7.14
C LEU A 156 -10.92 11.77 -6.61
N ASN A 157 -12.17 12.17 -6.38
CA ASN A 157 -12.49 13.54 -5.93
C ASN A 157 -11.88 13.86 -4.56
N LYS A 158 -11.64 12.84 -3.72
CA LYS A 158 -10.95 13.01 -2.43
C LYS A 158 -9.52 13.54 -2.60
N PHE A 159 -8.90 13.30 -3.75
CA PHE A 159 -7.55 13.80 -4.07
C PHE A 159 -7.56 15.16 -4.75
N LYS A 160 -8.72 15.74 -5.09
CA LYS A 160 -8.80 17.04 -5.78
C LYS A 160 -7.99 18.14 -5.07
N PRO A 161 -8.09 18.33 -3.73
CA PRO A 161 -7.30 19.36 -3.04
C PRO A 161 -5.78 19.12 -3.15
N PHE A 162 -5.36 17.85 -3.17
CA PHE A 162 -3.96 17.47 -3.33
C PHE A 162 -3.46 17.72 -4.76
N VAL A 163 -4.25 17.33 -5.76
CA VAL A 163 -3.92 17.53 -7.18
C VAL A 163 -3.88 19.02 -7.53
N ASP A 164 -4.86 19.80 -7.08
CA ASP A 164 -4.90 21.25 -7.32
C ASP A 164 -3.68 21.95 -6.71
N ARG A 165 -3.28 21.56 -5.49
CA ARG A 165 -2.14 22.17 -4.80
C ARG A 165 -0.79 21.83 -5.43
N ASN A 166 -0.66 20.66 -6.05
CA ASN A 166 0.59 20.13 -6.61
C ASN A 166 0.52 19.99 -8.14
N TRP A 167 -0.34 20.77 -8.79
CA TRP A 167 -0.62 20.62 -10.22
C TRP A 167 0.63 20.77 -11.10
N ASN A 168 1.53 21.69 -10.73
CA ASN A 168 2.75 21.95 -11.49
C ASN A 168 3.67 20.72 -11.51
N GLU A 169 3.78 20.04 -10.37
CA GLU A 169 4.63 18.87 -10.20
C GLU A 169 3.98 17.59 -10.75
N LEU A 170 2.64 17.50 -10.68
CA LEU A 170 1.89 16.30 -11.03
C LEU A 170 1.41 16.27 -12.49
N SER A 171 1.11 17.42 -13.10
CA SER A 171 0.45 17.49 -14.43
C SER A 171 1.20 16.71 -15.52
N THR A 172 2.51 16.85 -15.59
CA THR A 172 3.35 16.18 -16.60
C THR A 172 3.34 14.65 -16.41
N PRO A 173 3.72 14.10 -15.24
CA PRO A 173 3.70 12.65 -15.05
C PRO A 173 2.29 12.04 -14.98
N MET A 174 1.25 12.82 -14.68
CA MET A 174 -0.15 12.36 -14.73
C MET A 174 -0.72 12.28 -16.15
N THR A 175 -0.21 13.06 -17.10
CA THR A 175 -0.74 13.15 -18.46
C THR A 175 -0.90 11.77 -19.15
N PRO A 176 0.12 10.90 -19.22
CA PRO A 176 -0.05 9.59 -19.86
C PRO A 176 -1.10 8.71 -19.17
N ILE A 177 -1.23 8.81 -17.85
CA ILE A 177 -2.24 8.07 -17.07
C ILE A 177 -3.65 8.55 -17.44
N LEU A 178 -3.87 9.87 -17.49
CA LEU A 178 -5.16 10.44 -17.86
C LEU A 178 -5.56 10.11 -19.30
N VAL A 179 -4.59 10.10 -20.22
CA VAL A 179 -4.83 9.69 -21.62
C VAL A 179 -5.27 8.23 -21.69
N GLU A 180 -4.60 7.33 -20.99
CA GLU A 180 -4.95 5.90 -21.00
C GLU A 180 -6.31 5.65 -20.35
N LEU A 181 -6.62 6.31 -19.23
CA LEU A 181 -7.94 6.24 -18.61
C LEU A 181 -9.02 6.78 -19.55
N SER A 182 -8.79 7.91 -20.20
CA SER A 182 -9.73 8.50 -21.15
C SER A 182 -9.95 7.59 -22.36
N ARG A 183 -8.88 7.00 -22.90
CA ARG A 183 -8.95 6.02 -23.99
C ARG A 183 -9.86 4.86 -23.61
N ARG A 184 -9.69 4.30 -22.42
CA ARG A 184 -10.53 3.20 -21.91
C ARG A 184 -11.99 3.61 -21.76
N PHE A 185 -12.26 4.72 -21.08
CA PHE A 185 -13.63 5.21 -20.91
C PHE A 185 -14.36 5.46 -22.25
N LEU A 186 -13.64 5.96 -23.26
CA LEU A 186 -14.20 6.28 -24.58
C LEU A 186 -14.30 5.06 -25.52
N ILE A 187 -13.45 4.04 -25.36
CA ILE A 187 -13.39 2.88 -26.26
C ILE A 187 -14.12 1.65 -25.68
N GLU A 188 -14.08 1.42 -24.36
CA GLU A 188 -14.74 0.29 -23.68
C GLU A 188 -16.25 0.49 -23.45
N SER A 189 -16.84 1.62 -23.91
CA SER A 189 -18.30 1.84 -23.86
C SER A 189 -19.11 1.02 -24.89
N LYS A 190 -18.50 0.00 -25.50
CA LYS A 190 -19.17 -0.98 -26.37
C LYS A 190 -18.79 -2.40 -25.95
N HIS A 191 -19.43 -2.97 -24.92
CA HIS A 191 -19.75 -4.39 -24.84
C HIS A 191 -20.81 -4.65 -23.76
#